data_AF-A0A2N1UZB5-F1
#
_entry.id   AF-A0A2N1UZB5-F1
#
_cell.length_a   1.000
_cell.length_b   1.000
_cell.length_c   1.000
_cell.angle_alpha   90.00
_cell.angle_beta   90.00
_cell.angle_gamma   90.00
#
_symmetry.space_group_name_H-M   'P 1'
#
loop_
_entity.id
_entity.type
_entity.pdbx_description
1 polymer ?
#
loop_
_entity_poly.entity_id
_entity_poly.type
_entity_poly.pdbx_seq_one_letter_code
_entity_poly.pdbx_strand_id
1 'polypeptide(L)'
;MSLQIKFKNSLSKRVVRLMQFICRNHGVHYQDVDVMPQRMNYQGESYALTFREPKPQHPHLVGDIRLHRQFYSRYLEFERDIIVYLPPSYKTQPHRRYPVLYMHDGNNAMDPRTSFAGVTWEVNDTVERLVKEGLMDEIIVVGIYNTPARMYEYTWTQMVIDGPHPQGGHGKKYARFLVKELKAFVDRSYRTLADRSNTAIMGSSLGGLINFY
;
A
#
# COMPACT_ATOMS: atom_id res chain seq x y z
N MET A 1 10.09 17.94 -22.21
CA MET A 1 8.69 18.41 -22.16
C MET A 1 8.16 17.97 -20.81
N SER A 2 8.18 18.86 -19.81
CA SER A 2 8.00 18.50 -18.40
C SER A 2 6.59 18.00 -18.13
N LEU A 3 6.46 16.76 -17.67
CA LEU A 3 5.19 16.20 -17.23
C LEU A 3 4.83 16.81 -15.86
N GLN A 4 4.20 17.99 -15.88
CA GLN A 4 3.61 18.56 -14.67
C GLN A 4 2.34 17.78 -14.29
N ILE A 5 2.48 16.80 -13.40
CA ILE A 5 1.33 16.13 -12.79
C ILE A 5 0.66 17.12 -11.80
N LYS A 6 -0.37 17.84 -12.27
CA LYS A 6 -1.21 18.67 -11.41
C LYS A 6 -2.18 17.79 -10.63
N PHE A 7 -1.87 17.54 -9.36
CA PHE A 7 -2.75 16.81 -8.44
C PHE A 7 -3.95 17.69 -8.01
N LYS A 8 -5.16 17.18 -8.23
CA LYS A 8 -6.43 17.94 -8.04
C LYS A 8 -6.86 18.13 -6.58
N ASN A 9 -6.30 17.43 -5.59
CA ASN A 9 -6.72 17.55 -4.19
C ASN A 9 -5.56 17.44 -3.17
N SER A 10 -5.82 17.84 -1.92
CA SER A 10 -4.85 17.84 -0.82
C SER A 10 -4.37 16.43 -0.45
N LEU A 11 -5.22 15.41 -0.56
CA LEU A 11 -4.89 14.02 -0.26
C LEU A 11 -3.82 13.46 -1.20
N SER A 12 -3.92 13.71 -2.51
CA SER A 12 -2.90 13.27 -3.47
C SER A 12 -1.51 13.86 -3.15
N LYS A 13 -1.44 15.13 -2.74
CA LYS A 13 -0.17 15.75 -2.32
C LYS A 13 0.40 15.10 -1.05
N ARG A 14 -0.46 14.69 -0.12
CA ARG A 14 -0.08 14.00 1.14
C ARG A 14 0.46 12.61 0.87
N VAL A 15 -0.22 11.84 0.04
CA VAL A 15 0.18 10.47 -0.34
C VAL A 15 1.51 10.47 -1.08
N VAL A 16 1.74 11.44 -1.98
CA VAL A 16 3.03 11.59 -2.66
C VAL A 16 4.15 11.96 -1.67
N ARG A 17 3.91 12.85 -0.70
CA ARG A 17 4.90 13.16 0.35
C ARG A 17 5.24 11.95 1.21
N LEU A 18 4.23 11.17 1.61
CA LEU A 18 4.41 9.90 2.32
C LEU A 18 5.28 8.94 1.50
N MET A 19 4.95 8.74 0.22
CA MET A 19 5.72 7.88 -0.68
C MET A 19 7.18 8.33 -0.80
N GLN A 20 7.41 9.62 -1.07
CA GLN A 20 8.76 10.18 -1.20
C GLN A 20 9.58 10.01 0.08
N PHE A 21 8.93 10.10 1.24
CA PHE A 21 9.60 9.90 2.52
C PHE A 21 9.98 8.43 2.74
N ILE A 22 9.04 7.50 2.53
CA ILE A 22 9.30 6.05 2.63
C ILE A 22 10.43 5.67 1.67
N CYS A 23 10.36 6.08 0.41
CA CYS A 23 11.40 5.80 -0.57
C CYS A 23 12.78 6.32 -0.12
N ARG A 24 12.88 7.59 0.32
CA ARG A 24 14.13 8.16 0.82
C ARG A 24 14.70 7.42 2.03
N ASN A 25 13.85 7.04 2.99
CA ASN A 25 14.28 6.33 4.20
C ASN A 25 14.83 4.93 3.90
N HIS A 26 14.36 4.27 2.85
CA HIS A 26 14.84 2.96 2.42
C HIS A 26 15.91 3.05 1.31
N GLY A 27 16.52 4.21 1.09
CA GLY A 27 17.58 4.39 0.08
C GLY A 27 17.09 4.30 -1.38
N VAL A 28 15.77 4.33 -1.60
CA VAL A 28 15.16 4.35 -2.93
C VAL A 28 14.97 5.81 -3.33
N HIS A 29 15.85 6.30 -4.22
CA HIS A 29 15.71 7.65 -4.78
C HIS A 29 14.73 7.63 -5.97
N TYR A 30 13.69 8.46 -5.93
CA TYR A 30 12.85 8.71 -7.09
C TYR A 30 13.68 9.52 -8.09
N GLN A 31 14.18 8.91 -9.17
CA GLN A 31 14.75 9.65 -10.29
C GLN A 31 13.60 10.24 -11.12
N ASP A 32 13.73 11.52 -11.49
CA ASP A 32 12.76 12.20 -12.35
C ASP A 32 12.45 11.38 -13.61
N VAL A 33 11.18 11.33 -13.98
CA VAL A 33 10.64 10.56 -15.13
C VAL A 33 11.19 10.97 -16.50
N ASP A 34 12.03 12.00 -16.57
CA ASP A 34 12.67 12.48 -17.81
C ASP A 34 13.93 11.67 -18.20
N VAL A 35 14.34 10.66 -17.42
CA VAL A 35 15.50 9.81 -17.74
C VAL A 35 15.15 8.31 -17.69
N MET A 36 14.21 7.89 -18.54
CA MET A 36 14.02 6.46 -18.84
C MET A 36 14.84 6.12 -20.09
N PRO A 37 15.91 5.30 -20.02
CA PRO A 37 16.60 4.85 -21.22
C PRO A 37 15.65 4.02 -22.07
N GLN A 38 15.42 4.46 -23.31
CA GLN A 38 14.73 3.65 -24.30
C GLN A 38 15.61 2.44 -24.66
N ARG A 39 15.10 1.24 -24.33
CA ARG A 39 15.70 -0.09 -24.52
C ARG A 39 16.80 -0.47 -23.49
N MET A 40 16.42 -1.28 -22.51
CA MET A 40 17.35 -2.23 -21.89
C MET A 40 17.32 -3.53 -22.68
N ASN A 41 18.42 -3.82 -23.38
CA ASN A 41 18.73 -5.19 -23.81
C ASN A 41 19.25 -5.94 -22.57
N TYR A 42 18.50 -6.91 -22.08
CA TYR A 42 18.90 -7.73 -20.95
C TYR A 42 19.74 -8.92 -21.45
N GLN A 43 21.06 -8.82 -21.29
CA GLN A 43 21.97 -9.97 -21.22
C GLN A 43 22.71 -9.83 -19.90
N GLY A 44 22.45 -10.69 -18.93
CA GLY A 44 23.11 -10.60 -17.63
C GLY A 44 22.73 -11.71 -16.66
N GLU A 45 23.77 -12.30 -16.07
CA GLU A 45 23.76 -13.43 -15.13
C GLU A 45 23.03 -13.15 -13.81
N SER A 46 22.57 -14.23 -13.17
CA SER A 46 21.82 -14.19 -11.90
C SER A 46 22.76 -13.94 -10.72
N TYR A 47 22.63 -12.81 -10.05
CA TYR A 47 23.29 -12.56 -8.77
C TYR A 47 22.34 -12.90 -7.62
N ALA A 48 22.70 -13.88 -6.79
CA ALA A 48 21.99 -14.16 -5.55
C ALA A 48 22.41 -13.12 -4.49
N LEU A 49 21.50 -12.21 -4.14
CA LEU A 49 21.68 -11.28 -3.02
C LEU A 49 21.29 -11.97 -1.72
N THR A 50 22.28 -12.27 -0.87
CA THR A 50 22.03 -12.73 0.51
C THR A 50 21.80 -11.53 1.40
N PHE A 51 20.55 -11.24 1.75
CA PHE A 51 20.23 -10.22 2.73
C PHE A 51 20.47 -10.77 4.13
N ARG A 52 21.33 -10.13 4.93
CA ARG A 52 21.35 -10.37 6.38
C ARG A 52 20.07 -9.79 6.96
N GLU A 53 19.24 -10.63 7.59
CA GLU A 53 18.05 -10.16 8.30
C GLU A 53 18.44 -9.10 9.33
N PRO A 54 18.00 -7.84 9.20
CA PRO A 54 18.15 -6.89 10.28
C PRO A 54 17.28 -7.36 11.45
N LYS A 55 17.86 -7.46 12.65
CA LYS A 55 17.07 -7.69 13.86
C LYS A 55 16.03 -6.56 13.99
N PRO A 56 14.73 -6.86 14.20
CA PRO A 56 13.70 -5.83 14.34
C PRO A 56 14.11 -4.84 15.42
N GLN A 57 14.33 -3.58 15.07
CA GLN A 57 14.78 -2.57 16.05
C GLN A 57 13.64 -2.16 17.00
N HIS A 58 12.37 -2.41 16.62
CA HIS A 58 11.20 -2.11 17.44
C HIS A 58 10.15 -3.23 17.35
N PRO A 59 9.95 -4.05 18.40
CA PRO A 59 8.90 -5.08 18.43
C PRO A 59 7.49 -4.49 18.68
N HIS A 60 7.37 -3.17 18.83
CA HIS A 60 6.13 -2.49 19.14
C HIS A 60 5.59 -1.79 17.90
N LEU A 61 4.41 -2.24 17.47
CA LEU A 61 3.59 -1.51 16.52
C LEU A 61 3.19 -0.16 17.14
N VAL A 62 3.61 0.94 16.53
CA VAL A 62 3.26 2.29 16.98
C VAL A 62 1.84 2.65 16.53
N GLY A 63 1.04 3.15 17.47
CA GLY A 63 -0.32 3.64 17.22
C GLY A 63 -1.45 2.65 17.55
N ASP A 64 -2.70 3.05 17.27
CA ASP A 64 -3.88 2.19 17.44
C ASP A 64 -4.08 1.35 16.17
N ILE A 65 -3.65 0.09 16.24
CA ILE A 65 -3.72 -0.86 15.14
C ILE A 65 -4.78 -1.92 15.40
N ARG A 66 -5.61 -2.17 14.39
CA ARG A 66 -6.68 -3.17 14.37
C ARG A 66 -6.38 -4.19 13.28
N LEU A 67 -6.28 -5.46 13.67
CA LEU A 67 -6.12 -6.56 12.73
C LEU A 67 -7.45 -7.27 12.55
N HIS A 68 -7.96 -7.28 11.32
CA HIS A 68 -9.08 -8.13 10.91
C HIS A 68 -8.49 -9.36 10.23
N ARG A 69 -8.41 -10.44 11.00
CA ARG A 69 -7.95 -11.71 10.47
C ARG A 69 -9.03 -12.35 9.62
N GLN A 70 -8.61 -13.10 8.60
CA GLN A 70 -9.49 -13.97 7.83
C GLN A 70 -10.68 -13.23 7.20
N PHE A 71 -10.45 -12.02 6.69
CA PHE A 71 -11.46 -11.27 5.95
C PHE A 71 -11.80 -12.02 4.67
N TYR A 72 -12.97 -12.67 4.65
CA TYR A 72 -13.46 -13.44 3.52
C TYR A 72 -13.99 -12.52 2.40
N SER A 73 -13.62 -12.82 1.16
CA SER A 73 -14.15 -12.17 -0.03
C SER A 73 -15.00 -13.12 -0.86
N ARG A 74 -16.22 -12.70 -1.23
CA ARG A 74 -17.07 -13.48 -2.12
C ARG A 74 -16.64 -13.37 -3.59
N TYR A 75 -15.93 -12.30 -3.95
CA TYR A 75 -15.45 -12.10 -5.33
C TYR A 75 -14.16 -12.86 -5.62
N LEU A 76 -13.39 -13.15 -4.57
CA LEU A 76 -12.11 -13.84 -4.65
C LEU A 76 -12.21 -15.28 -4.12
N GLU A 77 -13.22 -15.58 -3.31
CA GLU A 77 -13.53 -16.90 -2.75
C GLU A 77 -12.50 -17.43 -1.74
N PHE A 78 -11.74 -16.51 -1.11
CA PHE A 78 -10.81 -16.83 -0.04
C PHE A 78 -10.63 -15.68 0.95
N GLU A 79 -9.93 -15.98 2.04
CA GLU A 79 -9.68 -15.09 3.16
C GLU A 79 -8.33 -14.37 3.05
N ARG A 80 -8.24 -13.16 3.59
CA ARG A 80 -6.98 -12.45 3.82
C ARG A 80 -7.01 -11.63 5.08
N ASP A 81 -5.83 -11.26 5.59
CA ASP A 81 -5.75 -10.34 6.71
C ASP A 81 -5.79 -8.87 6.24
N ILE A 82 -6.44 -8.03 7.02
CA ILE A 82 -6.49 -6.58 6.83
C ILE A 82 -5.98 -5.91 8.10
N ILE A 83 -4.95 -5.08 7.96
CA ILE A 83 -4.41 -4.26 9.06
C ILE A 83 -4.91 -2.83 8.91
N VAL A 84 -5.40 -2.24 9.99
CA VAL A 84 -5.91 -0.86 9.99
C VAL A 84 -5.19 -0.07 11.07
N TYR A 85 -4.52 1.00 10.67
CA TYR A 85 -3.98 2.01 11.57
C TYR A 85 -4.99 3.16 11.76
N LEU A 86 -5.18 3.56 13.01
CA LEU A 86 -6.03 4.68 13.40
C LEU A 86 -5.16 5.82 13.96
N PRO A 87 -5.41 7.07 13.54
CA PRO A 87 -4.60 8.20 13.97
C PRO A 87 -4.81 8.51 15.47
N PRO A 88 -3.86 9.19 16.15
CA PRO A 88 -3.92 9.45 17.58
C PRO A 88 -5.20 10.15 18.04
N SER A 89 -5.72 11.10 17.26
CA SER A 89 -6.95 11.81 17.62
C SER A 89 -8.22 10.97 17.49
N TYR A 90 -8.16 9.77 16.91
CA TYR A 90 -9.34 8.94 16.65
C TYR A 90 -10.12 8.65 17.93
N LYS A 91 -9.45 8.38 19.06
CA LYS A 91 -10.11 8.11 20.35
C LYS A 91 -10.67 9.37 21.01
N THR A 92 -9.99 10.50 20.89
CA THR A 92 -10.31 11.73 21.62
C THR A 92 -11.27 12.66 20.85
N GLN A 93 -11.44 12.46 19.54
CA GLN A 93 -12.33 13.26 18.68
C GLN A 93 -13.43 12.38 18.07
N PRO A 94 -14.47 11.99 18.84
CA PRO A 94 -15.44 10.97 18.45
C PRO A 94 -16.31 11.34 17.24
N HIS A 95 -16.43 12.63 16.91
CA HIS A 95 -17.20 13.12 15.76
C HIS A 95 -16.34 13.37 14.51
N ARG A 96 -15.01 13.34 14.64
CA ARG A 96 -14.12 13.57 13.50
C ARG A 96 -14.09 12.35 12.59
N ARG A 97 -14.06 12.62 11.28
CA ARG A 97 -13.91 11.64 10.21
C ARG A 97 -12.58 11.87 9.49
N TYR A 98 -12.03 10.81 8.93
CA TYR A 98 -10.66 10.82 8.40
C TYR A 98 -10.63 10.34 6.94
N PRO A 99 -9.76 10.93 6.10
CA PRO A 99 -9.41 10.34 4.81
C PRO A 99 -8.78 8.96 5.00
N VAL A 100 -8.88 8.11 3.97
CA VAL A 100 -8.41 6.72 4.01
C VAL A 100 -7.42 6.43 2.89
N LEU A 101 -6.28 5.85 3.26
CA LEU A 101 -5.30 5.30 2.33
C LEU A 101 -5.38 3.76 2.37
N TYR A 102 -5.71 3.14 1.24
CA TYR A 102 -5.65 1.69 1.06
C TYR A 102 -4.29 1.32 0.48
N MET A 103 -3.57 0.41 1.13
CA MET A 103 -2.22 0.00 0.75
C MET A 103 -2.19 -1.48 0.37
N HIS A 104 -1.79 -1.77 -0.86
CA HIS A 104 -1.50 -3.12 -1.32
C HIS A 104 -0.18 -3.62 -0.74
N ASP A 105 -0.08 -4.94 -0.53
CA ASP A 105 1.04 -5.58 0.18
C ASP A 105 1.15 -5.08 1.64
N GLY A 106 0.01 -4.95 2.30
CA GLY A 106 -0.13 -4.41 3.65
C GLY A 106 0.63 -5.18 4.74
N ASN A 107 1.05 -6.41 4.46
CA ASN A 107 1.94 -7.18 5.34
C ASN A 107 3.31 -6.52 5.49
N ASN A 108 3.74 -5.69 4.53
CA ASN A 108 4.96 -4.89 4.58
C ASN A 108 4.75 -3.50 5.20
N ALA A 109 3.52 -3.08 5.47
CA ALA A 109 3.23 -1.67 5.71
C ALA A 109 3.68 -1.17 7.09
N MET A 110 3.59 -2.02 8.12
CA MET A 110 3.69 -1.57 9.52
C MET A 110 4.48 -2.55 10.41
N ASP A 111 4.28 -3.86 10.23
CA ASP A 111 4.85 -4.87 11.11
C ASP A 111 6.06 -5.58 10.47
N PRO A 112 7.29 -5.43 11.00
CA PRO A 112 8.46 -6.14 10.47
C PRO A 112 8.29 -7.67 10.51
N ARG A 113 7.48 -8.21 11.43
CA ARG A 113 7.25 -9.67 11.56
C ARG A 113 6.45 -10.26 10.41
N THR A 114 5.65 -9.44 9.71
CA THR A 114 4.89 -9.86 8.53
C THR A 114 5.49 -9.33 7.23
N SER A 115 6.56 -8.55 7.34
CA SER A 115 7.20 -7.89 6.21
C SER A 115 8.17 -8.81 5.49
N PHE A 116 8.27 -8.65 4.18
CA PHE A 116 9.23 -9.35 3.34
C PHE A 116 10.66 -9.06 3.83
N ALA A 117 11.44 -10.12 4.05
CA ALA A 117 12.79 -10.06 4.59
C ALA A 117 12.92 -9.31 5.94
N GLY A 118 11.83 -9.17 6.69
CA GLY A 118 11.80 -8.41 7.94
C GLY A 118 11.80 -6.89 7.76
N VAL A 119 11.71 -6.38 6.53
CA VAL A 119 11.83 -4.94 6.21
C VAL A 119 10.45 -4.33 6.02
N THR A 120 9.99 -3.62 7.04
CA THR A 120 8.75 -2.83 7.01
C THR A 120 8.93 -1.53 6.22
N TRP A 121 7.84 -0.97 5.71
CA TRP A 121 7.77 0.34 5.08
C TRP A 121 7.52 1.48 6.08
N GLU A 122 7.35 1.15 7.37
CA GLU A 122 7.21 2.12 8.47
C GLU A 122 6.12 3.17 8.20
N VAL A 123 4.98 2.73 7.66
CA VAL A 123 3.93 3.65 7.18
C VAL A 123 3.27 4.39 8.35
N ASN A 124 3.01 3.71 9.46
CA ASN A 124 2.45 4.31 10.66
C ASN A 124 3.41 5.37 11.24
N ASP A 125 4.69 5.05 11.39
CA ASP A 125 5.72 5.97 11.92
C ASP A 125 5.92 7.17 10.99
N THR A 126 6.04 6.86 9.70
CA THR A 126 5.57 7.62 8.54
C THR A 126 4.62 8.79 8.80
N VAL A 127 3.36 8.38 8.95
CA VAL A 127 2.19 9.23 9.12
C VAL A 127 2.30 10.05 10.41
N GLU A 128 2.66 9.43 11.53
CA GLU A 128 2.74 10.14 12.82
C GLU A 128 3.76 11.27 12.80
N ARG A 129 4.96 11.05 12.24
CA ARG A 129 5.96 12.11 12.12
C ARG A 129 5.45 13.27 11.26
N LEU A 130 4.91 12.97 10.08
CA LEU A 130 4.44 14.02 9.17
C LEU A 130 3.24 14.81 9.73
N VAL A 131 2.37 14.16 10.51
CA VAL A 131 1.29 14.82 11.25
C VAL A 131 1.86 15.73 12.34
N LYS A 132 2.81 15.23 13.14
CA LYS A 132 3.46 16.00 14.20
C LYS A 132 4.20 17.23 13.66
N GLU A 133 4.79 17.12 12.48
CA GLU A 133 5.48 18.21 11.79
C GLU A 133 4.53 19.17 11.04
N GLY A 134 3.22 18.92 11.05
CA GLY A 134 2.23 19.74 10.34
C GLY A 134 2.32 19.65 8.81
N LEU A 135 3.01 18.62 8.28
CA LEU A 135 3.20 18.41 6.85
C LEU A 135 2.06 17.63 6.18
N MET A 136 1.18 17.02 6.99
CA MET A 136 0.03 16.22 6.59
C MET A 136 -1.04 16.23 7.70
N ASP A 137 -2.33 16.13 7.33
CA ASP A 137 -3.39 15.84 8.31
C ASP A 137 -3.47 14.33 8.58
N GLU A 138 -4.00 13.96 9.75
CA GLU A 138 -4.28 12.59 10.13
C GLU A 138 -5.15 11.83 9.11
N ILE A 139 -4.78 10.58 8.85
CA ILE A 139 -5.47 9.64 7.95
C ILE A 139 -5.62 8.28 8.63
N ILE A 140 -6.58 7.49 8.15
CA ILE A 140 -6.63 6.05 8.40
C ILE A 140 -5.82 5.34 7.32
N VAL A 141 -5.01 4.35 7.69
CA VAL A 141 -4.30 3.50 6.74
C VAL A 141 -4.85 2.09 6.81
N VAL A 142 -5.25 1.54 5.67
CA VAL A 142 -5.77 0.17 5.53
C VAL A 142 -4.77 -0.63 4.70
N GLY A 143 -3.95 -1.44 5.35
CA GLY A 143 -3.05 -2.39 4.70
C GLY A 143 -3.80 -3.68 4.33
N ILE A 144 -3.73 -4.03 3.05
CA ILE A 144 -4.34 -5.23 2.47
C ILE A 144 -3.25 -6.27 2.30
N TYR A 145 -3.24 -7.31 3.13
CA TYR A 145 -2.22 -8.34 3.03
C TYR A 145 -2.31 -9.01 1.66
N ASN A 146 -1.15 -9.27 1.07
CA ASN A 146 -1.12 -10.12 -0.10
C ASN A 146 -1.34 -11.58 0.29
N THR A 147 -1.57 -12.40 -0.72
CA THR A 147 -1.75 -13.85 -0.57
C THR A 147 -0.88 -14.55 -1.62
N PRO A 148 -0.74 -15.89 -1.58
CA PRO A 148 -0.11 -16.63 -2.67
C PRO A 148 -0.72 -16.35 -4.05
N ALA A 149 -1.98 -15.88 -4.11
CA ALA A 149 -2.65 -15.48 -5.34
C ALA A 149 -2.22 -14.10 -5.87
N ARG A 150 -1.30 -13.37 -5.21
CA ARG A 150 -0.89 -11.99 -5.54
C ARG A 150 -0.68 -11.74 -7.04
N MET A 151 0.00 -12.66 -7.74
CA MET A 151 0.26 -12.53 -9.18
C MET A 151 -1.03 -12.62 -10.02
N TYR A 152 -1.98 -13.48 -9.60
CA TYR A 152 -3.29 -13.61 -10.22
C TYR A 152 -4.14 -12.36 -10.02
N GLU A 153 -4.13 -11.83 -8.79
CA GLU A 153 -5.01 -10.75 -8.35
C GLU A 153 -4.59 -9.37 -8.82
N TYR A 154 -3.29 -9.11 -8.88
CA TYR A 154 -2.77 -7.77 -9.16
C TYR A 154 -2.54 -7.49 -10.65
N THR A 155 -2.95 -8.41 -11.51
CA THR A 155 -2.84 -8.28 -12.97
C THR A 155 -4.22 -8.30 -13.61
N TRP A 156 -4.47 -7.34 -14.49
CA TRP A 156 -5.76 -7.21 -15.17
C TRP A 156 -5.97 -8.27 -16.25
N THR A 157 -4.89 -8.65 -16.93
CA THR A 157 -4.85 -9.69 -17.95
C THR A 157 -3.85 -10.77 -17.57
N GLN A 158 -3.96 -11.94 -18.18
CA GLN A 158 -2.94 -12.97 -18.05
C GLN A 158 -1.62 -12.49 -18.68
N MET A 159 -0.51 -12.82 -18.04
CA MET A 159 0.85 -12.48 -18.43
C MET A 159 1.79 -13.63 -18.10
N VAL A 160 2.84 -13.80 -18.89
CA VAL A 160 3.96 -14.66 -18.54
C VAL A 160 4.99 -13.78 -17.84
N ILE A 161 5.11 -13.91 -16.53
CA ILE A 161 6.05 -13.13 -15.71
C ILE A 161 7.23 -14.03 -15.34
N ASP A 162 6.94 -15.11 -14.60
CA ASP A 162 7.94 -16.11 -14.21
C ASP A 162 7.40 -17.52 -14.53
N GLY A 163 8.07 -18.22 -15.44
CA GLY A 163 7.73 -19.59 -15.85
C GLY A 163 7.08 -19.72 -17.24
N PRO A 164 6.67 -20.94 -17.64
CA PRO A 164 6.23 -21.21 -19.02
C PRO A 164 4.75 -20.93 -19.29
N HIS A 165 3.94 -20.68 -18.25
CA HIS A 165 2.48 -20.56 -18.37
C HIS A 165 1.97 -19.16 -18.00
N PRO A 166 0.97 -18.62 -18.72
CA PRO A 166 0.32 -17.38 -18.34
C PRO A 166 -0.32 -17.47 -16.95
N GLN A 167 0.00 -16.52 -16.09
CA GLN A 167 -0.63 -16.32 -14.78
C GLN A 167 -1.34 -14.97 -14.79
N GLY A 168 -2.30 -14.72 -13.91
CA GLY A 168 -2.96 -13.42 -13.89
C GLY A 168 -4.43 -13.38 -14.29
N GLY A 169 -4.92 -12.15 -14.47
CA GLY A 169 -6.23 -11.88 -15.05
C GLY A 169 -7.37 -11.76 -14.03
N HIS A 170 -7.09 -11.79 -12.73
CA HIS A 170 -8.10 -11.62 -11.69
C HIS A 170 -8.25 -10.17 -11.19
N GLY A 171 -7.55 -9.20 -11.80
CA GLY A 171 -7.62 -7.78 -11.42
C GLY A 171 -9.05 -7.24 -11.31
N LYS A 172 -9.96 -7.63 -12.22
CA LYS A 172 -11.38 -7.22 -12.13
C LYS A 172 -12.10 -7.82 -10.92
N LYS A 173 -11.77 -9.06 -10.51
CA LYS A 173 -12.31 -9.66 -9.28
C LYS A 173 -11.75 -8.93 -8.05
N TYR A 174 -10.45 -8.63 -8.06
CA TYR A 174 -9.78 -7.91 -6.99
C TYR A 174 -10.34 -6.49 -6.79
N ALA A 175 -10.52 -5.73 -7.88
CA ALA A 175 -11.12 -4.40 -7.81
C ALA A 175 -12.56 -4.44 -7.26
N ARG A 176 -13.34 -5.48 -7.59
CA ARG A 176 -14.68 -5.67 -7.00
C ARG A 176 -14.62 -5.99 -5.52
N PHE A 177 -13.73 -6.88 -5.07
CA PHE A 177 -13.46 -7.09 -3.65
C PHE A 177 -13.15 -5.77 -2.95
N LEU A 178 -12.20 -5.00 -3.49
CA LEU A 178 -11.73 -3.77 -2.88
C LEU A 178 -12.87 -2.76 -2.69
N VAL A 179 -13.66 -2.53 -3.74
CA VAL A 179 -14.72 -1.51 -3.71
C VAL A 179 -15.98 -1.98 -3.00
N LYS A 180 -16.44 -3.20 -3.29
CA LYS A 180 -17.76 -3.69 -2.86
C LYS A 180 -17.75 -4.38 -1.50
N GLU A 181 -16.59 -4.83 -1.03
CA GLU A 181 -16.47 -5.56 0.22
C GLU A 181 -15.59 -4.81 1.20
N LEU A 182 -14.31 -4.62 0.87
CA LEU A 182 -13.36 -4.04 1.81
C LEU A 182 -13.66 -2.57 2.12
N LYS A 183 -13.75 -1.71 1.10
CA LYS A 183 -14.07 -0.29 1.30
C LYS A 183 -15.41 -0.12 2.02
N ALA A 184 -16.41 -0.89 1.60
CA ALA A 184 -17.73 -0.85 2.21
C ALA A 184 -17.70 -1.28 3.69
N PHE A 185 -16.90 -2.28 4.04
CA PHE A 185 -16.66 -2.66 5.43
C PHE A 185 -15.97 -1.54 6.20
N VAL A 186 -14.89 -0.97 5.66
CA VAL A 186 -14.13 0.08 6.33
C VAL A 186 -15.00 1.32 6.58
N ASP A 187 -15.80 1.75 5.61
CA ASP A 187 -16.69 2.91 5.76
C ASP A 187 -17.81 2.70 6.79
N ARG A 188 -18.22 1.45 7.05
CA ARG A 188 -19.19 1.11 8.09
C ARG A 188 -18.56 0.98 9.47
N SER A 189 -17.35 0.43 9.53
CA SER A 189 -16.67 0.08 10.78
C SER A 189 -15.85 1.24 11.36
N TYR A 190 -15.50 2.22 10.52
CA TYR A 190 -14.62 3.33 10.90
C TYR A 190 -15.20 4.70 10.54
N ARG A 191 -14.73 5.74 11.22
CA ARG A 191 -15.11 7.14 10.93
C ARG A 191 -14.37 7.66 9.71
N THR A 192 -14.78 7.21 8.53
CA THR A 192 -14.16 7.64 7.26
C THR A 192 -14.88 8.83 6.65
N LEU A 193 -14.13 9.59 5.85
CA LEU A 193 -14.63 10.45 4.78
C LEU A 193 -14.68 9.60 3.50
N ALA A 194 -15.86 9.04 3.21
CA ALA A 194 -16.00 7.94 2.26
C ALA A 194 -15.96 8.35 0.76
N ASP A 195 -15.94 9.64 0.46
CA ASP A 195 -15.96 10.12 -0.92
C ASP A 195 -14.60 9.94 -1.63
N ARG A 196 -14.63 10.05 -2.96
CA ARG A 196 -13.45 9.86 -3.82
C ARG A 196 -12.31 10.83 -3.50
N SER A 197 -12.61 12.06 -3.09
CA SER A 197 -11.55 13.05 -2.82
C SER A 197 -10.78 12.75 -1.53
N ASN A 198 -11.36 11.92 -0.66
CA ASN A 198 -10.82 11.49 0.62
C ASN A 198 -10.39 10.02 0.66
N THR A 199 -10.38 9.35 -0.50
CA THR A 199 -9.92 7.96 -0.64
C THR A 199 -8.70 7.91 -1.57
N ALA A 200 -7.63 7.26 -1.11
CA ALA A 200 -6.43 7.02 -1.91
C ALA A 200 -6.05 5.53 -1.90
N ILE A 201 -5.32 5.10 -2.93
CA ILE A 201 -4.74 3.76 -3.07
C ILE A 201 -3.23 3.88 -3.31
N MET A 202 -2.45 2.92 -2.80
CA MET A 202 -1.00 2.90 -2.93
C MET A 202 -0.48 1.45 -2.95
N GLY A 203 0.62 1.21 -3.65
CA GLY A 203 1.31 -0.07 -3.66
C GLY A 203 2.62 0.01 -4.45
N SER A 204 3.44 -1.03 -4.36
CA SER A 204 4.71 -1.16 -5.08
C SER A 204 4.67 -2.32 -6.07
N SER A 205 5.41 -2.23 -7.17
CA SER A 205 5.49 -3.28 -8.21
C SER A 205 4.08 -3.69 -8.69
N LEU A 206 3.69 -4.97 -8.59
CA LEU A 206 2.34 -5.43 -8.91
C LEU A 206 1.24 -4.71 -8.10
N GLY A 207 1.51 -4.37 -6.84
CA GLY A 207 0.60 -3.54 -6.04
C GLY A 207 0.47 -2.12 -6.59
N GLY A 208 1.47 -1.61 -7.29
CA GLY A 208 1.38 -0.36 -8.04
C GLY A 208 0.57 -0.53 -9.33
N LEU A 209 0.77 -1.65 -10.04
CA LEU A 209 0.08 -1.96 -11.29
C LEU A 209 -1.44 -2.02 -11.14
N ILE A 210 -1.94 -2.71 -10.10
CA ILE A 210 -3.39 -2.86 -9.90
C ILE A 210 -4.10 -1.53 -9.61
N ASN A 211 -3.38 -0.50 -9.14
CA ASN A 211 -3.95 0.82 -8.87
C ASN A 211 -4.38 1.58 -10.13
N PHE A 212 -3.92 1.18 -11.32
CA PHE A 212 -4.25 1.87 -12.58
C PHE A 212 -5.64 1.50 -13.13
N TYR A 213 -6.30 0.49 -12.55
CA TYR A 213 -7.58 -0.04 -13.02
C TYR A 213 -8.72 0.25 -12.03
#